data_AF-A0A7C7Q797-F1
#
_entry.id   AF-A0A7C7Q797-F1
#
_cell.length_a   1.000
_cell.length_b   1.000
_cell.length_c   1.000
_cell.angle_alpha   90.00
_cell.angle_beta   90.00
_cell.angle_gamma   90.00
#
_symmetry.space_group_name_H-M   'P 1'
#
loop_
_entity.id
_entity.type
_entity.pdbx_description
1 polymer ?
#
loop_
_entity_poly.entity_id
_entity_poly.type
_entity_poly.pdbx_seq_one_letter_code
_entity_poly.pdbx_strand_id
1 'polypeptide(L)'
;MGSPSLYRLWGLACFAASLAGVALRVWVSGTVPEGTSGRNRRGQKAESLNTSGAYSLLRHPLYLGNSLIALGVALFTRIWYLPVVVLLCCLLFYERIAFREEEFLEEKFGDEFREWAARTPALFPKLRGYRPPPLPFSWRAALRREFYAISEVVVVFFLLDLIGRFSARGVWTPDPLWSSLGILAIGFFIVIRVLKKHTALLKGR
;
A
#
# COMPACT_ATOMS: atom_id res chain seq x y z
N MET A 1 17.62 -28.18 8.66
CA MET A 1 17.92 -27.20 7.59
C MET A 1 16.81 -27.29 6.55
N GLY A 2 15.99 -26.25 6.37
CA GLY A 2 14.90 -26.26 5.37
C GLY A 2 15.43 -26.41 3.94
N SER A 3 14.63 -27.00 3.04
CA SER A 3 15.03 -27.14 1.65
C SER A 3 15.19 -25.75 0.99
N PRO A 4 16.17 -25.55 0.10
CA PRO A 4 16.32 -24.30 -0.65
C PRO A 4 15.06 -23.87 -1.40
N SER A 5 14.23 -24.83 -1.82
CA SER A 5 12.94 -24.57 -2.45
C SER A 5 11.91 -23.99 -1.49
N LEU A 6 11.84 -24.48 -0.25
CA LEU A 6 10.92 -23.95 0.77
C LEU A 6 11.27 -22.51 1.14
N TYR A 7 12.56 -22.16 1.23
CA TYR A 7 12.96 -20.77 1.50
C TYR A 7 12.56 -19.81 0.39
N ARG A 8 12.70 -20.23 -0.88
CA ARG A 8 12.25 -19.41 -2.01
C ARG A 8 10.74 -19.26 -2.03
N LEU A 9 10.01 -20.35 -1.82
CA LEU A 9 8.55 -20.34 -1.77
C LEU A 9 8.04 -19.41 -0.66
N TRP A 10 8.65 -19.47 0.53
CA TRP A 10 8.34 -18.55 1.63
C TRP A 10 8.59 -17.09 1.25
N GLY A 11 9.75 -16.78 0.68
CA GLY A 11 10.07 -15.43 0.23
C GLY A 11 9.08 -14.90 -0.81
N LEU A 12 8.70 -15.73 -1.77
CA LEU A 12 7.68 -15.40 -2.77
C LEU A 12 6.30 -15.21 -2.16
N ALA A 13 5.90 -16.02 -1.18
CA ALA A 13 4.64 -15.87 -0.47
C ALA A 13 4.57 -14.55 0.32
N CYS A 14 5.66 -14.20 1.03
CA CYS A 14 5.80 -12.92 1.73
C CYS A 14 5.69 -11.73 0.76
N PHE A 15 6.36 -11.84 -0.39
CA PHE A 15 6.32 -10.82 -1.42
C PHE A 15 4.93 -10.70 -2.06
N ALA A 16 4.26 -11.82 -2.32
CA ALA A 16 2.88 -11.84 -2.80
C ALA A 16 1.91 -11.17 -1.81
N ALA A 17 2.10 -11.37 -0.50
CA ALA A 17 1.31 -10.67 0.52
C ALA A 17 1.50 -9.15 0.45
N SER A 18 2.75 -8.67 0.31
CA SER A 18 3.00 -7.24 0.14
C SER A 18 2.48 -6.71 -1.20
N LEU A 19 2.58 -7.48 -2.28
CA LEU A 19 2.01 -7.12 -3.58
C LEU A 19 0.48 -7.03 -3.54
N ALA A 20 -0.21 -7.86 -2.76
CA ALA A 20 -1.65 -7.73 -2.54
C ALA A 20 -2.00 -6.39 -1.88
N GLY A 21 -1.19 -5.93 -0.91
CA GLY A 21 -1.33 -4.61 -0.32
C GLY A 21 -1.10 -3.46 -1.31
N VAL A 22 -0.07 -3.59 -2.17
CA VAL A 22 0.17 -2.63 -3.28
C VAL A 22 -0.98 -2.64 -4.28
N ALA A 23 -1.51 -3.81 -4.65
CA ALA A 23 -2.62 -3.94 -5.57
C ALA A 23 -3.88 -3.27 -5.03
N LEU A 24 -4.19 -3.43 -3.74
CA LEU A 24 -5.29 -2.72 -3.08
C LEU A 24 -5.10 -1.20 -3.17
N ARG A 25 -3.88 -0.69 -2.92
CA ARG A 25 -3.58 0.75 -3.03
C ARG A 25 -3.70 1.26 -4.46
N VAL A 26 -3.21 0.51 -5.45
CA VAL A 26 -3.33 0.81 -6.88
C VAL A 26 -4.80 0.85 -7.29
N TRP A 27 -5.60 -0.12 -6.84
CA TRP A 27 -7.03 -0.16 -7.06
C TRP A 27 -7.75 1.08 -6.51
N VAL A 28 -7.49 1.41 -5.24
CA VAL A 28 -8.05 2.62 -4.59
C VAL A 28 -7.63 3.88 -5.35
N SER A 29 -6.34 4.07 -5.57
CA SER A 29 -5.81 5.28 -6.19
C SER A 29 -6.21 5.46 -7.65
N GLY A 30 -6.50 4.38 -8.38
CA GLY A 30 -7.02 4.45 -9.73
C GLY A 30 -8.53 4.67 -9.82
N THR A 31 -9.29 4.40 -8.76
CA THR A 31 -10.76 4.54 -8.74
C THR A 31 -11.26 5.82 -8.08
N VAL A 32 -10.50 6.44 -7.17
CA VAL A 32 -10.92 7.68 -6.48
C VAL A 32 -10.63 9.00 -7.22
N PRO A 33 -11.52 10.02 -7.12
CA PRO A 33 -11.30 11.39 -7.63
C PRO A 33 -9.99 12.05 -7.20
N GLU A 34 -9.65 13.16 -7.86
CA GLU A 34 -8.60 14.06 -7.37
C GLU A 34 -9.04 14.78 -6.09
N GLY A 35 -8.09 15.33 -5.33
CA GLY A 35 -8.39 16.08 -4.11
C GLY A 35 -9.01 15.28 -2.95
N THR A 36 -8.95 13.96 -2.98
CA THR A 36 -9.54 13.10 -1.94
C THR A 36 -8.69 13.01 -0.66
N SER A 37 -9.32 12.65 0.46
CA SER A 37 -8.65 12.43 1.74
C SER A 37 -7.75 11.18 1.71
N GLY A 38 -6.96 10.97 2.77
CA GLY A 38 -6.18 9.74 2.98
C GLY A 38 -4.76 9.73 2.42
N ARG A 39 -4.31 10.78 1.70
CA ARG A 39 -2.92 10.90 1.20
C ARG A 39 -2.27 12.26 1.40
N ASN A 40 -2.87 13.12 2.20
CA ASN A 40 -2.40 14.49 2.34
C ASN A 40 -1.21 14.58 3.30
N ARG A 41 -0.08 15.12 2.80
CA ARG A 41 1.16 15.29 3.61
C ARG A 41 1.35 16.69 4.20
N ARG A 42 0.52 17.65 3.78
CA ARG A 42 0.67 19.09 4.13
C ARG A 42 -0.59 19.68 4.78
N GLY A 43 -1.47 18.83 5.33
CA GLY A 43 -2.76 19.22 5.92
C GLY A 43 -3.94 18.48 5.27
N GLN A 44 -5.04 18.32 6.00
CA GLN A 44 -6.20 17.58 5.52
C GLN A 44 -6.89 18.29 4.35
N LYS A 45 -7.24 17.52 3.31
CA LYS A 45 -7.96 17.97 2.11
C LYS A 45 -8.91 16.87 1.65
N ALA A 46 -10.14 17.25 1.34
CA ALA A 46 -11.14 16.35 0.76
C ALA A 46 -12.11 17.17 -0.09
N GLU A 47 -11.99 17.14 -1.41
CA GLU A 47 -12.94 17.82 -2.32
C GLU A 47 -14.29 17.08 -2.39
N SER A 48 -14.28 15.77 -2.14
CA SER A 48 -15.46 14.92 -2.08
C SER A 48 -15.28 13.80 -1.07
N LEU A 49 -16.40 13.29 -0.54
CA LEU A 49 -16.42 12.10 0.31
C LEU A 49 -16.43 10.83 -0.57
N ASN A 50 -15.43 9.97 -0.39
CA ASN A 50 -15.38 8.70 -1.12
C ASN A 50 -16.22 7.64 -0.42
N THR A 51 -17.29 7.20 -1.07
CA THR A 51 -18.20 6.17 -0.53
C THR A 51 -18.38 4.95 -1.47
N SER A 52 -17.65 4.92 -2.57
CA SER A 52 -17.71 3.89 -3.62
C SER A 52 -16.34 3.22 -3.84
N GLY A 53 -16.30 2.17 -4.66
CA GLY A 53 -15.12 1.33 -4.84
C GLY A 53 -14.75 0.65 -3.53
N ALA A 54 -13.46 0.62 -3.19
CA ALA A 54 -12.99 0.07 -1.93
C ALA A 54 -13.63 0.75 -0.69
N TYR A 55 -13.95 2.05 -0.77
CA TYR A 55 -14.58 2.79 0.33
C TYR A 55 -16.03 2.39 0.61
N SER A 56 -16.64 1.57 -0.24
CA SER A 56 -17.94 0.93 0.06
C SER A 56 -17.81 -0.31 0.95
N LEU A 57 -16.59 -0.87 1.06
CA LEU A 57 -16.31 -2.10 1.80
C LEU A 57 -15.66 -1.85 3.15
N LEU A 58 -14.79 -0.83 3.24
CA LEU A 58 -14.16 -0.36 4.48
C LEU A 58 -13.79 1.12 4.39
N ARG A 59 -13.71 1.81 5.53
CA ARG A 59 -13.39 3.24 5.56
C ARG A 59 -11.93 3.55 5.23
N HIS A 60 -11.00 2.64 5.56
CA HIS A 60 -9.55 2.90 5.45
C HIS A 60 -8.79 1.88 4.58
N PRO A 61 -9.14 1.71 3.29
CA PRO A 61 -8.52 0.70 2.43
C PRO A 61 -7.02 0.92 2.19
N LEU A 62 -6.54 2.18 2.22
CA LEU A 62 -5.11 2.47 2.10
C LEU A 62 -4.29 2.02 3.31
N TYR A 63 -4.86 2.07 4.52
CA TYR A 63 -4.22 1.59 5.74
C TYR A 63 -4.17 0.07 5.79
N LEU A 64 -5.23 -0.60 5.32
CA LEU A 64 -5.21 -2.05 5.12
C LEU A 64 -4.12 -2.44 4.12
N GLY A 65 -4.03 -1.75 2.98
CA GLY A 65 -2.99 -1.99 1.98
C GLY A 65 -1.57 -1.81 2.53
N ASN A 66 -1.34 -0.77 3.33
CA ASN A 66 -0.07 -0.57 4.02
C ASN A 66 0.23 -1.68 5.05
N SER A 67 -0.77 -2.10 5.81
CA SER A 67 -0.61 -3.15 6.83
C SER A 67 -0.23 -4.48 6.19
N LEU A 68 -0.81 -4.82 5.02
CA LEU A 68 -0.43 -5.99 4.24
C LEU A 68 1.00 -5.92 3.70
N ILE A 69 1.42 -4.74 3.23
CA ILE A 69 2.82 -4.50 2.80
C ILE A 69 3.77 -4.75 3.97
N ALA A 70 3.51 -4.11 5.12
CA ALA A 70 4.34 -4.23 6.32
C ALA A 70 4.37 -5.67 6.86
N LEU A 71 3.23 -6.38 6.83
CA LEU A 71 3.13 -7.78 7.24
C LEU A 71 4.01 -8.69 6.38
N GLY A 72 3.94 -8.57 5.04
CA GLY A 72 4.77 -9.37 4.14
C GLY A 72 6.27 -9.12 4.35
N VAL A 73 6.66 -7.85 4.57
CA VAL A 73 8.04 -7.47 4.92
C VAL A 73 8.47 -8.09 6.25
N ALA A 74 7.62 -8.04 7.28
CA ALA A 74 7.91 -8.62 8.59
C ALA A 74 8.09 -10.13 8.52
N LEU A 75 7.20 -10.83 7.80
CA LEU A 75 7.27 -12.29 7.59
C LEU A 75 8.53 -12.71 6.84
N PHE A 76 9.01 -11.88 5.91
CA PHE A 76 10.22 -12.17 5.13
C PHE A 76 11.47 -12.30 6.02
N THR A 77 11.54 -11.56 7.13
CA THR A 77 12.66 -11.60 8.08
C THR A 77 12.80 -12.96 8.79
N ARG A 78 11.73 -13.76 8.83
CA ARG A 78 11.63 -15.02 9.59
C ARG A 78 11.79 -14.87 11.11
N ILE A 79 11.65 -13.66 11.63
CA ILE A 79 11.59 -13.39 13.07
C ILE A 79 10.15 -13.60 13.54
N TRP A 80 9.90 -14.67 14.30
CA TRP A 80 8.54 -15.16 14.58
C TRP A 80 7.61 -14.14 15.27
N TYR A 81 8.15 -13.27 16.13
CA TYR A 81 7.36 -12.26 16.86
C TYR A 81 7.17 -10.96 16.06
N LEU A 82 8.00 -10.71 15.03
CA LEU A 82 8.01 -9.43 14.32
C LEU A 82 6.68 -9.12 13.59
N PRO A 83 6.00 -10.08 12.93
CA PRO A 83 4.68 -9.84 12.34
C PRO A 83 3.65 -9.33 13.35
N VAL A 84 3.63 -9.89 14.56
CA VAL A 84 2.69 -9.47 15.62
C VAL A 84 2.99 -8.04 16.07
N VAL A 85 4.27 -7.73 16.33
CA VAL A 85 4.70 -6.38 16.70
C VAL A 85 4.34 -5.37 15.62
N VAL A 86 4.61 -5.70 14.35
CA VAL A 86 4.31 -4.82 13.21
C VAL A 86 2.80 -4.58 13.08
N LEU A 87 1.97 -5.62 13.20
CA LEU A 87 0.51 -5.47 13.14
C LEU A 87 -0.03 -4.61 14.29
N LEU A 88 0.48 -4.78 15.51
CA LEU A 88 0.10 -3.95 16.66
C LEU A 88 0.50 -2.48 16.45
N CYS A 89 1.73 -2.23 15.96
CA CYS A 89 2.17 -0.90 15.60
C CYS A 89 1.27 -0.29 14.51
N CYS A 90 0.99 -1.03 13.43
CA CYS A 90 0.10 -0.57 12.36
C CYS A 90 -1.30 -0.22 12.91
N LEU A 91 -1.86 -1.05 13.79
CA LEU A 91 -3.15 -0.80 14.42
C LEU A 91 -3.12 0.53 15.20
N LEU A 92 -2.16 0.69 16.11
CA LEU A 92 -2.04 1.91 16.94
C LEU A 92 -1.79 3.16 16.09
N PHE A 93 -0.88 3.11 15.12
CA PHE A 93 -0.57 4.26 14.28
C PHE A 93 -1.74 4.64 13.38
N TYR A 94 -2.34 3.66 12.69
CA TYR A 94 -3.43 3.95 11.75
C TYR A 94 -4.73 4.29 12.46
N GLU A 95 -5.00 3.77 13.65
CA GLU A 95 -6.13 4.22 14.48
C GLU A 95 -6.06 5.72 14.76
N ARG A 96 -4.88 6.22 15.19
CA ARG A 96 -4.71 7.65 15.50
C ARG A 96 -4.85 8.55 14.28
N ILE A 97 -4.32 8.11 13.14
CA ILE A 97 -4.44 8.86 11.88
C ILE A 97 -5.89 8.82 11.38
N ALA A 98 -6.52 7.65 11.40
CA ALA A 98 -7.92 7.46 11.02
C ALA A 98 -8.85 8.33 11.85
N PHE A 99 -8.67 8.38 13.17
CA PHE A 99 -9.49 9.23 14.05
C PHE A 99 -9.45 10.70 13.64
N ARG A 100 -8.25 11.25 13.38
CA ARG A 100 -8.07 12.64 12.94
C ARG A 100 -8.62 12.90 11.55
N GLU A 101 -8.50 11.92 10.66
CA GLU A 101 -9.07 12.01 9.32
C GLU A 101 -10.60 11.98 9.37
N GLU A 102 -11.19 11.11 10.19
CA GLU A 102 -12.63 10.99 10.39
C GLU A 102 -13.21 12.24 11.05
N GLU A 103 -12.55 12.80 12.08
CA GLU A 103 -12.91 14.08 12.70
C GLU A 103 -12.99 15.20 11.65
N PHE A 104 -11.96 15.34 10.81
CA PHE A 104 -11.96 16.31 9.71
C PHE A 104 -13.06 16.05 8.67
N LEU A 105 -13.31 14.79 8.31
CA LEU A 105 -14.35 14.44 7.34
C LEU A 105 -15.74 14.68 7.90
N GLU A 106 -15.96 14.42 9.18
CA GLU A 106 -17.22 14.70 9.86
C GLU A 106 -17.49 16.20 9.96
N GLU A 107 -16.50 17.00 10.36
CA GLU A 107 -16.60 18.46 10.36
C GLU A 107 -16.94 19.01 8.98
N LYS A 108 -16.41 18.41 7.92
CA LYS A 108 -16.58 18.88 6.54
C LYS A 108 -17.88 18.43 5.87
N PHE A 109 -18.28 17.17 6.06
CA PHE A 109 -19.39 16.54 5.33
C PHE A 109 -20.60 16.21 6.22
N GLY A 110 -20.50 16.40 7.53
CA GLY A 110 -21.62 16.29 8.47
C GLY A 110 -22.36 14.96 8.40
N ASP A 111 -23.68 15.04 8.16
CA ASP A 111 -24.55 13.85 8.15
C ASP A 111 -24.19 12.87 7.04
N GLU A 112 -23.71 13.33 5.89
CA GLU A 112 -23.29 12.43 4.80
C GLU A 112 -22.17 11.49 5.25
N PHE A 113 -21.19 12.03 6.00
CA PHE A 113 -20.13 11.21 6.58
C PHE A 113 -20.67 10.26 7.65
N ARG A 114 -21.47 10.75 8.60
CA ARG A 114 -22.04 9.93 9.69
C ARG A 114 -22.83 8.75 9.15
N GLU A 115 -23.67 9.00 8.15
CA GLU A 115 -24.48 7.99 7.49
C GLU A 115 -23.68 6.92 6.75
N TRP A 116 -22.60 7.33 6.07
CA TRP A 116 -21.69 6.39 5.41
C TRP A 116 -20.87 5.60 6.43
N ALA A 117 -20.35 6.26 7.46
CA ALA A 117 -19.51 5.68 8.49
C ALA A 117 -20.27 4.67 9.36
N ALA A 118 -21.51 4.97 9.76
CA ALA A 118 -22.36 4.05 10.51
C ALA A 118 -22.59 2.71 9.78
N ARG A 119 -22.56 2.75 8.44
CA ARG A 119 -22.77 1.57 7.60
C ARG A 119 -21.46 0.94 7.15
N THR A 120 -20.29 1.52 7.37
CA THR A 120 -19.02 1.05 6.78
C THR A 120 -17.97 0.75 7.86
N PRO A 121 -17.46 -0.49 7.96
CA PRO A 121 -16.48 -0.84 8.99
C PRO A 121 -15.16 -0.09 8.79
N ALA A 122 -14.46 0.21 9.89
CA ALA A 122 -13.19 0.94 9.83
C ALA A 122 -12.04 0.09 9.28
N LEU A 123 -11.89 -1.13 9.80
CA LEU A 123 -10.70 -1.96 9.62
C LEU A 123 -10.93 -3.16 8.69
N PHE A 124 -11.96 -3.97 8.95
CA PHE A 124 -12.20 -5.21 8.22
C PHE A 124 -13.18 -5.00 7.07
N PRO A 125 -12.83 -5.38 5.83
CA PRO A 125 -13.70 -5.19 4.68
C PRO A 125 -14.97 -6.03 4.78
N LYS A 126 -16.10 -5.46 4.37
CA LYS A 126 -17.30 -6.25 4.09
C LYS A 126 -17.04 -7.22 2.93
N LEU A 127 -17.64 -8.40 3.02
CA LEU A 127 -17.64 -9.38 1.93
C LEU A 127 -18.71 -9.09 0.87
N ARG A 128 -19.65 -8.17 1.14
CA ARG A 128 -20.78 -7.81 0.27
C ARG A 128 -21.04 -6.30 0.33
N GLY A 129 -21.82 -5.78 -0.62
CA GLY A 129 -22.21 -4.37 -0.66
C GLY A 129 -21.22 -3.48 -1.41
N TYR A 130 -20.42 -4.07 -2.30
CA TYR A 130 -19.58 -3.31 -3.22
C TYR A 130 -20.43 -2.36 -4.08
N ARG A 131 -20.08 -1.08 -4.07
CA ARG A 131 -20.68 -0.07 -4.94
C ARG A 131 -19.63 0.37 -5.96
N PRO A 132 -19.85 0.17 -7.27
CA PRO A 132 -18.85 0.53 -8.27
C PRO A 132 -18.55 2.03 -8.23
N PRO A 133 -17.29 2.44 -8.47
CA PRO A 133 -16.94 3.85 -8.54
C PRO A 133 -17.64 4.52 -9.73
N PRO A 134 -18.04 5.79 -9.60
CA PRO A 134 -18.69 6.53 -10.70
C PRO A 134 -17.73 6.83 -11.86
N LEU A 135 -16.42 6.68 -11.64
CA LEU A 135 -15.38 6.97 -12.62
C LEU A 135 -14.64 5.68 -12.99
N PRO A 136 -14.25 5.52 -14.28
CA PRO A 136 -13.46 4.38 -14.71
C PRO A 136 -12.07 4.40 -14.05
N PHE A 137 -11.43 3.24 -14.04
CA PHE A 137 -10.08 3.09 -13.50
C PHE A 137 -9.08 3.92 -14.31
N SER A 138 -8.29 4.76 -13.63
CA SER A 138 -7.22 5.55 -14.24
C SER A 138 -5.85 4.99 -13.88
N TRP A 139 -5.17 4.39 -14.88
CA TRP A 139 -3.78 3.97 -14.75
C TRP A 139 -2.84 5.14 -14.50
N ARG A 140 -3.10 6.31 -15.09
CA ARG A 140 -2.31 7.53 -14.89
C ARG A 140 -2.36 7.99 -13.43
N ALA A 141 -3.56 8.04 -12.84
CA ALA A 141 -3.74 8.40 -11.44
C ALA A 141 -3.10 7.35 -10.52
N ALA A 142 -3.33 6.06 -10.78
CA ALA A 142 -2.76 4.98 -9.99
C ALA A 142 -1.22 5.02 -9.98
N LEU A 143 -0.59 5.11 -11.16
CA LEU A 143 0.87 5.20 -11.27
C LEU A 143 1.42 6.46 -10.60
N ARG A 144 0.84 7.64 -10.89
CA ARG A 144 1.26 8.91 -10.29
C ARG A 144 1.21 8.89 -8.75
N ARG A 145 0.22 8.21 -8.18
CA ARG A 145 -0.02 8.13 -6.73
C ARG A 145 0.79 7.03 -6.07
N GLU A 146 0.96 5.87 -6.71
CA GLU A 146 1.52 4.66 -6.08
C GLU A 146 2.92 4.25 -6.54
N PHE A 147 3.55 4.93 -7.51
CA PHE A 147 4.88 4.51 -7.99
C PHE A 147 5.94 4.42 -6.87
N TYR A 148 5.84 5.25 -5.83
CA TYR A 148 6.71 5.11 -4.65
C TYR A 148 6.50 3.76 -3.97
N ALA A 149 5.25 3.38 -3.66
CA ALA A 149 4.94 2.11 -3.00
C ALA A 149 5.29 0.89 -3.86
N ILE A 150 5.05 0.97 -5.18
CA ILE A 150 5.40 -0.08 -6.14
C ILE A 150 6.92 -0.30 -6.17
N SER A 151 7.71 0.78 -6.22
CA SER A 151 9.18 0.66 -6.22
C SER A 151 9.73 0.26 -4.86
N GLU A 152 9.23 0.87 -3.79
CA GLU A 152 9.73 0.68 -2.42
C GLU A 152 9.55 -0.76 -1.95
N VAL A 153 8.41 -1.40 -2.21
CA VAL A 153 8.21 -2.80 -1.81
C VAL A 153 9.27 -3.71 -2.42
N VAL A 154 9.58 -3.55 -3.71
CA VAL A 154 10.54 -4.42 -4.40
C VAL A 154 11.96 -4.16 -3.90
N VAL A 155 12.31 -2.89 -3.71
CA VAL A 155 13.62 -2.50 -3.17
C VAL A 155 13.80 -3.02 -1.75
N VAL A 156 12.78 -2.94 -0.89
CA VAL A 156 12.85 -3.46 0.49
C VAL A 156 13.12 -4.96 0.50
N PHE A 157 12.41 -5.75 -0.31
CA PHE A 157 12.66 -7.19 -0.38
C PHE A 157 14.05 -7.52 -0.92
N PHE A 158 14.52 -6.79 -1.93
CA PHE A 158 15.89 -6.91 -2.43
C PHE A 158 16.93 -6.63 -1.34
N LEU A 159 16.77 -5.53 -0.59
CA LEU A 159 17.68 -5.17 0.48
C LEU A 159 17.64 -6.18 1.63
N LEU A 160 16.46 -6.68 2.01
CA LEU A 160 16.33 -7.69 3.06
C LEU A 160 16.96 -9.03 2.65
N ASP A 161 16.81 -9.47 1.40
CA ASP A 161 17.51 -10.67 0.92
C ASP A 161 19.03 -10.46 0.94
N LEU A 162 19.50 -9.31 0.45
CA LEU A 162 20.91 -8.96 0.41
C LEU A 162 21.53 -8.94 1.82
N ILE A 163 20.89 -8.24 2.76
CA ILE A 163 21.33 -8.14 4.16
C ILE A 163 21.25 -9.51 4.84
N GLY A 164 20.15 -10.26 4.63
CA GLY A 164 19.97 -11.58 5.22
C GLY A 164 21.02 -12.59 4.77
N ARG A 165 21.41 -12.56 3.49
CA ARG A 165 22.48 -13.41 2.95
C ARG A 165 23.86 -12.99 3.44
N PHE A 166 24.12 -11.69 3.45
CA PHE A 166 25.37 -11.16 4.00
C PHE A 166 25.52 -11.56 5.48
N SER A 167 24.49 -11.37 6.29
CA SER A 167 24.49 -11.77 7.71
C SER A 167 24.69 -13.27 7.91
N ALA A 168 24.14 -14.12 7.02
CA ALA A 168 24.26 -15.57 7.13
C ALA A 168 25.60 -16.14 6.63
N ARG A 169 26.26 -15.48 5.67
CA ARG A 169 27.45 -16.03 4.98
C ARG A 169 28.72 -15.17 5.13
N GLY A 170 28.61 -13.94 5.61
CA GLY A 170 29.71 -12.97 5.68
C GLY A 170 30.19 -12.46 4.32
N VAL A 171 29.56 -12.86 3.22
CA VAL A 171 29.96 -12.52 1.85
C VAL A 171 28.77 -11.98 1.06
N TRP A 172 29.04 -10.97 0.22
CA TRP A 172 28.05 -10.39 -0.69
C TRP A 172 27.73 -11.36 -1.84
N THR A 173 26.71 -12.20 -1.62
CA THR A 173 26.20 -13.13 -2.64
C THR A 173 24.77 -12.73 -3.06
N PRO A 174 24.61 -11.76 -3.97
CA PRO A 174 23.29 -11.30 -4.41
C PRO A 174 22.48 -12.43 -5.05
N ASP A 175 21.20 -12.52 -4.73
CA ASP A 175 20.31 -13.44 -5.42
C ASP A 175 19.98 -12.95 -6.83
N PRO A 176 20.06 -13.79 -7.87
CA PRO A 176 19.73 -13.37 -9.23
C PRO A 176 18.31 -12.81 -9.37
N LEU A 177 17.31 -13.41 -8.71
CA LEU A 177 15.92 -12.98 -8.83
C LEU A 177 15.72 -11.63 -8.15
N TRP A 178 16.09 -11.52 -6.87
CA TRP A 178 15.91 -10.27 -6.11
C TRP A 178 16.72 -9.12 -6.69
N SER A 179 17.93 -9.37 -7.20
CA SER A 179 18.75 -8.34 -7.84
C SER A 179 18.12 -7.85 -9.13
N SER A 180 17.61 -8.75 -9.97
CA SER A 180 16.93 -8.38 -11.21
C SER A 180 15.68 -7.54 -10.91
N LEU A 181 14.86 -7.98 -9.95
CA LEU A 181 13.68 -7.23 -9.51
C LEU A 181 14.04 -5.86 -8.95
N GLY A 182 15.09 -5.77 -8.12
CA GLY A 182 15.59 -4.50 -7.56
C GLY A 182 16.03 -3.52 -8.64
N ILE A 183 16.82 -3.98 -9.62
CA ILE A 183 17.25 -3.15 -10.77
C ILE A 183 16.04 -2.66 -11.58
N LEU A 184 15.08 -3.54 -11.88
CA LEU A 184 13.87 -3.17 -12.59
C LEU A 184 13.03 -2.16 -11.81
N ALA A 185 12.92 -2.31 -10.49
CA ALA A 185 12.17 -1.38 -9.64
C ALA A 185 12.82 0.01 -9.59
N ILE A 186 14.15 0.09 -9.56
CA ILE A 186 14.91 1.35 -9.63
C ILE A 186 14.73 1.99 -11.01
N GLY A 187 14.84 1.22 -12.09
CA GLY A 187 14.59 1.71 -13.45
C GLY A 187 13.17 2.27 -13.61
N PHE A 188 12.17 1.50 -13.18
CA PHE A 188 10.76 1.93 -13.15
C PHE A 188 10.59 3.21 -12.32
N PHE A 189 11.19 3.30 -11.14
CA PHE A 189 11.13 4.49 -10.29
C PHE A 189 11.65 5.72 -11.02
N ILE A 190 12.84 5.61 -11.64
CA ILE A 190 13.47 6.72 -12.36
C ILE A 190 12.59 7.16 -13.53
N VAL A 191 12.11 6.22 -14.34
CA VAL A 191 11.23 6.51 -15.49
C VAL A 191 9.99 7.25 -15.03
N ILE A 192 9.23 6.71 -14.07
CA ILE A 192 7.98 7.33 -13.61
C ILE A 192 8.25 8.68 -12.92
N ARG A 193 9.35 8.81 -12.18
CA ARG A 193 9.74 10.08 -11.56
C ARG A 193 10.07 11.15 -12.59
N VAL A 194 10.79 10.80 -13.66
CA VAL A 194 11.10 11.70 -14.77
C VAL A 194 9.81 12.09 -15.49
N LEU A 195 8.97 11.13 -15.85
CA LEU A 195 7.67 11.39 -16.49
C LEU A 195 6.81 12.34 -15.65
N LYS A 196 6.73 12.10 -14.34
CA LYS A 196 5.96 12.93 -13.41
C LYS A 196 6.52 14.36 -13.29
N LYS A 197 7.85 14.53 -13.32
CA LYS A 197 8.49 15.83 -13.13
C LYS A 197 8.54 16.66 -14.42
N HIS A 198 8.73 16.02 -15.57
CA HIS A 198 9.09 16.69 -16.82
C HIS A 198 8.03 16.58 -17.93
N THR A 199 6.94 15.82 -17.75
CA THR A 199 5.92 15.64 -18.79
C THR A 199 4.50 15.88 -18.26
N ALA A 200 3.55 16.02 -19.18
CA ALA A 200 2.12 16.03 -18.87
C ALA A 200 1.47 14.62 -18.90
N LEU A 201 2.23 13.57 -19.24
CA LEU A 201 1.70 12.21 -19.47
C LEU A 201 1.01 11.60 -18.26
N LEU A 202 1.42 12.02 -17.05
CA LEU A 202 0.83 11.57 -15.78
C LEU A 202 -0.02 12.66 -15.10
N LYS A 203 -0.24 13.82 -15.73
CA LYS A 203 -1.13 14.86 -15.21
C LYS A 203 -2.59 14.49 -15.49
N GLY A 204 -3.48 14.81 -14.56
CA GLY A 204 -4.91 14.45 -14.63
C GLY A 204 -5.18 12.96 -14.39
N ARG A 205 -6.46 12.60 -14.43
CA ARG A 205 -6.90 11.20 -14.49
C ARG A 205 -6.84 10.68 -15.92
#